data_AF-A0A5M3XXQ6-F1
#
_entry.id   AF-A0A5M3XXQ6-F1
#
_cell.length_a   1.000
_cell.length_b   1.000
_cell.length_c   1.000
_cell.angle_alpha   90.00
_cell.angle_beta   90.00
_cell.angle_gamma   90.00
#
_symmetry.space_group_name_H-M   'P 1'
#
loop_
_entity.id
_entity.type
_entity.pdbx_description
1 polymer ?
#
loop_
_entity_poly.entity_id
_entity_poly.type
_entity_poly.pdbx_seq_one_letter_code
_entity_poly.pdbx_strand_id
1 'polypeptide(L)'
;MYCRDGRRRSSYEHTSFTFLRYGFRVRMVRTKHGVYFLSFNPAISDEAAKRIRAHIRSWRLHRRSGASLKDLAHEINAVARGWINY
;
A
#
# COMPACT_ATOMS: atom_id res chain seq x y z
N MET A 1 -10.25 16.28 -12.28
CA MET A 1 -9.87 15.52 -11.06
C MET A 1 -10.31 16.28 -9.82
N TYR A 2 -11.10 15.66 -8.93
CA TYR A 2 -11.56 16.29 -7.69
C TYR A 2 -10.96 15.63 -6.45
N CYS A 3 -10.22 16.41 -5.67
CA CYS A 3 -9.61 15.94 -4.42
C CYS A 3 -10.61 16.06 -3.27
N ARG A 4 -11.46 15.05 -3.11
CA ARG A 4 -12.45 14.99 -2.02
C ARG A 4 -11.75 14.86 -0.65
N ASP A 5 -12.24 15.58 0.36
CA ASP A 5 -11.76 15.51 1.75
C ASP A 5 -12.87 15.80 2.77
N GLY A 6 -12.54 15.97 4.05
CA GLY A 6 -13.51 16.24 5.11
C GLY A 6 -14.32 17.54 4.94
N ARG A 7 -13.80 18.52 4.21
CA ARG A 7 -14.45 19.81 3.91
C ARG A 7 -15.06 19.85 2.51
N ARG A 8 -14.37 19.25 1.53
CA ARG A 8 -14.76 19.13 0.12
C ARG A 8 -15.53 17.85 -0.11
N ARG A 9 -16.87 17.90 0.01
CA ARG A 9 -17.75 16.71 0.02
C ARG A 9 -18.60 16.50 -1.22
N SER A 10 -18.53 17.41 -2.19
CA SER A 10 -19.28 17.31 -3.44
C SER A 10 -18.92 16.06 -4.24
N SER A 11 -19.87 15.59 -5.04
CA SER A 11 -19.70 14.43 -5.91
C SER A 11 -19.19 14.87 -7.28
N TYR A 12 -18.23 14.12 -7.81
CA TYR A 12 -17.64 14.31 -9.13
C TYR A 12 -17.35 12.93 -9.73
N GLU A 13 -17.30 12.85 -11.06
CA GLU A 13 -17.02 11.60 -11.78
C GLU A 13 -15.64 11.02 -11.44
N HIS A 14 -14.61 11.87 -11.33
CA HIS A 14 -13.24 11.43 -11.06
C HIS A 14 -12.71 11.95 -9.72
N THR A 15 -12.72 11.08 -8.70
CA THR A 15 -12.24 11.38 -7.34
C THR A 15 -10.98 10.62 -6.93
N SER A 16 -10.31 9.94 -7.88
CA SER A 16 -9.08 9.19 -7.62
C SER A 16 -8.25 9.02 -8.88
N PHE A 17 -6.94 9.00 -8.74
CA PHE A 17 -6.01 8.74 -9.83
C PHE A 17 -4.76 8.03 -9.34
N THR A 18 -3.99 7.46 -10.26
CA THR A 18 -2.71 6.80 -9.97
C THR A 18 -1.56 7.60 -10.58
N PHE A 19 -0.54 7.90 -9.77
CA PHE A 19 0.69 8.57 -10.21
C PHE A 19 1.90 7.93 -9.53
N LEU A 20 2.95 7.63 -10.30
CA LEU A 20 4.16 6.93 -9.83
C LEU A 20 3.85 5.66 -9.02
N ARG A 21 2.83 4.90 -9.43
CA ARG A 21 2.32 3.69 -8.75
C ARG A 21 1.61 3.95 -7.41
N TYR A 22 1.43 5.20 -6.98
CA TYR A 22 0.59 5.55 -5.84
C TYR A 22 -0.84 5.88 -6.29
N GLY A 23 -1.82 5.29 -5.62
CA GLY A 23 -3.24 5.60 -5.77
C GLY A 23 -3.65 6.73 -4.82
N PHE A 24 -3.95 7.88 -5.39
CA PHE A 24 -4.46 9.06 -4.70
C PHE A 24 -5.98 9.02 -4.60
N ARG A 25 -6.52 9.05 -3.38
CA ARG A 25 -7.96 9.11 -3.10
C ARG A 25 -8.23 9.67 -1.71
N VAL A 26 -9.49 9.94 -1.39
CA VAL A 26 -9.90 10.28 -0.02
C VAL A 26 -9.61 9.09 0.92
N ARG A 27 -8.93 9.37 2.03
CA ARG A 27 -8.54 8.38 3.04
C ARG A 27 -8.73 8.95 4.43
N MET A 28 -8.95 8.06 5.39
CA MET A 28 -8.93 8.41 6.81
C MET A 28 -7.48 8.49 7.28
N VAL A 29 -7.11 9.62 7.88
CA VAL A 29 -5.75 9.91 8.36
C VAL A 29 -5.81 10.23 9.84
N ARG A 30 -4.79 9.81 10.59
CA ARG A 30 -4.65 10.07 12.01
C ARG A 30 -3.64 11.20 12.24
N THR A 31 -4.01 12.21 13.02
CA THR A 31 -3.08 13.27 13.46
C THR A 31 -2.15 12.78 14.57
N LYS A 32 -1.09 13.56 14.87
CA LYS A 32 -0.20 13.32 16.01
C LYS A 32 -0.92 13.29 17.36
N HIS A 33 -2.11 13.91 17.45
CA HIS A 33 -2.94 13.95 18.66
C HIS A 33 -3.99 12.82 18.70
N GLY A 34 -3.92 11.85 17.77
CA GLY A 34 -4.85 10.71 17.73
C GLY A 34 -6.20 10.99 17.07
N VAL A 35 -6.46 12.22 16.61
CA VAL A 35 -7.71 12.59 15.94
C VAL A 35 -7.71 12.09 14.50
N TYR A 36 -8.81 11.47 14.07
CA TYR A 36 -9.01 11.01 12.70
C TYR A 36 -9.76 12.05 11.85
N PHE A 37 -9.35 12.21 10.59
CA PHE A 37 -10.04 13.06 9.63
C PHE A 37 -9.89 12.51 8.20
N LEU A 38 -10.78 12.94 7.29
CA LEU A 38 -10.69 12.59 5.88
C LEU A 38 -9.79 13.58 5.13
N SER A 39 -8.81 13.06 4.42
CA SER A 39 -7.91 13.85 3.58
C SER A 39 -7.53 13.07 2.32
N PHE A 40 -7.21 13.80 1.26
CA PHE A 40 -6.82 13.22 -0.02
C PHE A 40 -5.33 12.89 -0.02
N ASN A 41 -4.99 11.59 0.09
CA ASN A 41 -3.60 11.16 0.30
C ASN A 41 -3.20 10.00 -0.62
N PRO A 42 -1.91 9.93 -1.00
CA PRO A 42 -1.38 8.77 -1.69
C PRO A 42 -1.36 7.55 -0.76
N ALA A 43 -1.52 6.37 -1.36
CA ALA A 43 -1.02 5.12 -0.81
C ALA A 43 -0.62 4.22 -1.99
N ILE A 44 -0.12 3.02 -1.72
CA ILE A 44 0.12 2.03 -2.77
C ILE A 44 -1.12 1.88 -3.68
N SER A 45 -0.91 1.90 -5.01
CA SER A 45 -1.99 1.62 -5.97
C SER A 45 -2.46 0.17 -5.85
N ASP A 46 -3.70 -0.07 -6.26
CA ASP A 46 -4.27 -1.41 -6.25
C ASP A 46 -3.49 -2.35 -7.17
N GLU A 47 -2.96 -1.84 -8.29
CA GLU A 47 -2.10 -2.56 -9.22
C GLU A 47 -0.76 -2.95 -8.56
N ALA A 48 -0.08 -1.99 -7.91
CA ALA A 48 1.18 -2.27 -7.21
C ALA A 48 0.98 -3.27 -6.07
N ALA A 49 -0.10 -3.12 -5.29
CA ALA A 49 -0.43 -4.06 -4.22
C ALA A 49 -0.74 -5.47 -4.74
N LYS A 50 -1.41 -5.59 -5.90
CA LYS A 50 -1.63 -6.89 -6.57
C LYS A 50 -0.31 -7.53 -6.98
N ARG A 51 0.64 -6.78 -7.54
CA ARG A 51 1.97 -7.31 -7.90
C ARG A 51 2.74 -7.81 -6.69
N ILE A 52 2.76 -7.04 -5.59
CA ILE A 52 3.43 -7.45 -4.34
C ILE A 52 2.85 -8.76 -3.83
N ARG A 53 1.50 -8.87 -3.75
CA ARG A 53 0.85 -10.12 -3.32
C ARG A 53 1.16 -11.29 -4.24
N ALA A 54 1.21 -11.09 -5.54
CA ALA A 54 1.59 -12.12 -6.49
C ALA A 54 3.04 -12.59 -6.26
N HIS A 55 3.97 -11.66 -6.02
CA HIS A 55 5.35 -11.97 -5.70
C HIS A 55 5.47 -12.77 -4.39
N ILE A 56 4.77 -12.36 -3.32
CA ILE A 56 4.73 -13.09 -2.05
C ILE A 56 4.21 -14.53 -2.26
N ARG A 57 3.14 -14.70 -3.04
CA ARG A 57 2.57 -16.02 -3.34
C ARG A 57 3.55 -16.92 -4.11
N SER A 58 4.37 -16.33 -4.98
CA SER A 58 5.35 -17.06 -5.80
C SER A 58 6.43 -17.75 -4.95
N TRP A 59 6.73 -17.25 -3.75
CA TRP A 59 7.68 -17.87 -2.83
C TRP A 59 7.22 -19.23 -2.30
N ARG A 60 5.92 -19.52 -2.34
CA ARG A 60 5.31 -20.78 -1.89
C ARG A 60 5.87 -21.24 -0.53
N LEU A 61 5.95 -20.33 0.44
CA LEU A 61 6.59 -20.56 1.75
C LEU A 61 6.05 -21.80 2.48
N HIS A 62 4.76 -22.10 2.30
CA HIS A 62 4.11 -23.32 2.82
C HIS A 62 4.75 -24.64 2.35
N ARG A 63 5.54 -24.63 1.26
CA ARG A 63 6.27 -25.79 0.73
C ARG A 63 7.73 -25.85 1.19
N ARG A 64 8.21 -24.85 1.93
CA ARG A 64 9.62 -24.71 2.34
C ARG A 64 9.82 -25.09 3.81
N SER A 65 9.19 -26.19 4.25
CA SER A 65 9.24 -26.65 5.65
C SER A 65 10.65 -27.02 6.14
N GLY A 66 11.57 -27.36 5.23
CA GLY A 66 12.97 -27.66 5.56
C GLY A 66 13.90 -26.44 5.59
N ALA A 67 13.42 -25.24 5.26
CA ALA A 67 14.26 -24.03 5.28
C ALA A 67 14.30 -23.44 6.70
N SER A 68 15.48 -22.97 7.12
CA SER A 68 15.57 -22.23 8.38
C SER A 68 14.95 -20.83 8.22
N LEU A 69 14.44 -20.28 9.32
CA LEU A 69 13.93 -18.90 9.32
C LEU A 69 15.00 -17.89 8.87
N LYS A 70 16.27 -18.14 9.22
CA LYS A 70 17.38 -17.27 8.87
C LYS A 70 17.62 -17.23 7.36
N ASP A 71 17.54 -18.38 6.69
CA ASP A 71 17.73 -18.48 5.24
C ASP A 71 16.57 -17.80 4.50
N LEU A 72 15.33 -18.05 4.94
CA LEU A 72 14.15 -17.36 4.42
C LEU A 72 14.25 -15.85 4.60
N ALA A 73 14.71 -15.39 5.76
CA ALA A 73 14.91 -13.98 6.04
C ALA A 73 15.99 -13.37 5.12
N HIS A 74 17.10 -14.07 4.86
CA HIS A 74 18.15 -13.56 3.98
C HIS A 74 17.64 -13.32 2.55
N GLU A 75 16.84 -14.24 2.02
CA GLU A 75 16.25 -14.13 0.68
C GLU A 75 15.15 -13.06 0.61
N ILE A 76 14.26 -13.00 1.61
CA ILE A 76 13.05 -12.16 1.57
C ILE A 76 13.33 -10.72 1.99
N ASN A 77 14.21 -10.50 2.96
CA ASN A 77 14.38 -9.18 3.59
C ASN A 77 14.81 -8.10 2.60
N ALA A 78 15.61 -8.42 1.58
CA ALA A 78 16.01 -7.46 0.56
C ALA A 78 14.80 -6.91 -0.21
N VAL A 79 13.88 -7.80 -0.59
CA VAL A 79 12.64 -7.44 -1.31
C VAL A 79 11.66 -6.71 -0.39
N ALA A 80 11.46 -7.22 0.83
CA ALA A 80 10.54 -6.64 1.80
C ALA A 80 10.96 -5.22 2.20
N ARG A 81 12.27 -4.95 2.39
CA ARG A 81 12.79 -3.60 2.63
C ARG A 81 12.42 -2.63 1.50
N GLY A 82 12.51 -3.09 0.25
CA GLY A 82 12.09 -2.30 -0.91
C GLY A 82 10.61 -1.91 -0.88
N TRP A 83 9.74 -2.78 -0.36
CA TRP A 83 8.31 -2.48 -0.19
C TRP A 83 7.98 -1.64 1.04
N ILE A 84 8.80 -1.68 2.08
CA ILE A 84 8.62 -0.82 3.27
C ILE A 84 9.05 0.62 2.98
N ASN A 85 10.08 0.79 2.15
CA ASN A 85 10.56 2.10 1.71
C ASN A 85 9.73 2.71 0.57
N TYR A 86 8.74 1.95 0.06
CA TYR A 86 7.74 2.41 -0.89
C TYR A 86 6.65 3.20 -0.17
#